data_AF-A0A0E3RAB5-F1
#
_entry.id   AF-A0A0E3RAB5-F1
#
_cell.length_a   1.000
_cell.length_b   1.000
_cell.length_c   1.000
_cell.angle_alpha   90.00
_cell.angle_beta   90.00
_cell.angle_gamma   90.00
#
_symmetry.space_group_name_H-M   'P 1'
#
loop_
_entity.id
_entity.type
_entity.pdbx_description
1 polymer ?
#
loop_
_entity_poly.entity_id
_entity_poly.type
_entity_poly.pdbx_seq_one_letter_code
_entity_poly.pdbx_strand_id
1 'polypeptide(L)'
;MKAEARIRFPLSVDISGKKVLIVDDVTDTGDTLKLSIGYVQSLNASEIRTAVLQHKTCSSFVPDFYGQKIIRWRWIIYPWARYEDLAGFTKRILEDGALDVSRIIYELKDRHGLEVGEKEILEILHDLAERKEIEKTEVDNLVKWQVRMK
;
A
#
# COMPACT_ATOMS: atom_id res chain seq x y z
N MET A 1 11.46 -5.50 14.14
CA MET A 1 10.10 -5.78 14.68
C MET A 1 9.16 -5.98 13.51
N LYS A 2 8.27 -6.98 13.58
CA LYS A 2 7.24 -7.19 12.54
C LYS A 2 6.16 -6.12 12.72
N ALA A 3 5.64 -5.57 11.63
CA ALA A 3 4.50 -4.65 11.72
C ALA A 3 3.28 -5.42 12.23
N GLU A 4 2.56 -4.85 13.21
CA GLU A 4 1.36 -5.45 13.80
C GLU A 4 0.12 -4.63 13.47
N ALA A 5 -0.95 -5.31 13.08
CA ALA A 5 -2.25 -4.68 12.86
C ALA A 5 -2.84 -4.19 14.19
N ARG A 6 -3.49 -3.02 14.18
CA ARG A 6 -4.14 -2.45 15.37
C ARG A 6 -5.42 -1.71 15.02
N ILE A 7 -6.42 -1.81 15.89
CA ILE A 7 -7.62 -0.96 15.82
C ILE A 7 -7.24 0.40 16.40
N ARG A 8 -7.23 1.43 15.55
CA ARG A 8 -6.85 2.80 15.97
C ARG A 8 -8.04 3.56 16.55
N PHE A 9 -9.20 3.44 15.93
CA PHE A 9 -10.42 4.13 16.32
C PHE A 9 -11.55 3.10 16.36
N PRO A 10 -12.06 2.77 17.56
CA PRO A 10 -13.19 1.85 17.71
C PRO A 10 -14.44 2.36 16.97
N LEU A 11 -15.31 1.43 16.56
CA LEU A 11 -16.65 1.75 16.06
C LEU A 11 -17.41 2.57 17.09
N SER A 12 -18.06 3.64 16.62
CA SER A 12 -18.88 4.55 17.42
C SER A 12 -20.35 4.15 17.47
N VAL A 13 -20.70 2.98 16.91
CA VAL A 13 -22.07 2.48 16.76
C VAL A 13 -22.22 1.10 17.39
N ASP A 14 -23.38 0.82 17.97
CA ASP A 14 -23.72 -0.51 18.46
C ASP A 14 -24.10 -1.44 17.31
N ILE A 15 -23.43 -2.58 17.25
CA ILE A 15 -23.63 -3.63 16.24
C ILE A 15 -24.10 -4.96 16.87
N SER A 16 -24.47 -4.94 18.14
CA SER A 16 -24.99 -6.12 18.85
C SER A 16 -26.17 -6.75 18.10
N GLY A 17 -26.10 -8.06 17.90
CA GLY A 17 -27.12 -8.83 17.20
C GLY A 17 -27.17 -8.61 15.68
N LYS A 18 -26.30 -7.77 15.09
CA LYS A 18 -26.28 -7.52 13.64
C LYS A 18 -25.49 -8.59 12.89
N LYS A 19 -25.88 -8.83 11.64
CA LYS A 19 -25.07 -9.57 10.67
C LYS A 19 -24.11 -8.59 10.01
N VAL A 20 -22.81 -8.86 10.10
CA VAL A 20 -21.75 -7.96 9.66
C VAL A 20 -20.95 -8.60 8.52
N LEU A 21 -20.76 -7.83 7.45
CA LEU A 21 -19.81 -8.15 6.39
C LEU A 21 -18.60 -7.22 6.52
N ILE A 22 -17.44 -7.77 6.82
CA ILE A 22 -16.16 -7.05 6.83
C ILE A 22 -15.60 -7.11 5.41
N VAL A 23 -15.25 -5.94 4.85
CA VAL A 23 -14.72 -5.83 3.49
C VAL A 23 -13.31 -5.24 3.55
N ASP A 24 -12.39 -5.83 2.79
CA ASP A 24 -11.04 -5.34 2.57
C ASP A 24 -10.68 -5.47 1.07
N ASP A 25 -9.60 -4.83 0.60
CA ASP A 25 -9.22 -4.94 -0.81
C ASP A 25 -8.50 -6.26 -1.12
N VAL A 26 -7.51 -6.62 -0.30
CA VAL A 26 -6.69 -7.83 -0.48
C VAL A 26 -6.49 -8.58 0.83
N THR A 27 -6.54 -9.91 0.76
CA THR A 27 -5.95 -10.74 1.82
C THR A 27 -4.55 -11.17 1.41
N ASP A 28 -3.51 -10.62 2.06
CA ASP A 28 -2.11 -11.07 1.92
C ASP A 28 -1.68 -12.02 3.04
N THR A 29 -1.32 -11.52 4.24
CA THR A 29 -0.99 -12.40 5.39
C THR A 29 -2.23 -12.94 6.09
N GLY A 30 -3.33 -12.17 6.03
CA GLY A 30 -4.59 -12.42 6.73
C GLY A 30 -4.71 -11.73 8.10
N ASP A 31 -3.66 -11.04 8.57
CA ASP A 31 -3.61 -10.51 9.93
C ASP A 31 -4.65 -9.40 10.17
N THR A 32 -4.90 -8.53 9.18
CA THR A 32 -5.92 -7.48 9.24
C THR A 32 -7.32 -8.06 9.46
N LEU A 33 -7.73 -9.04 8.65
CA LEU A 33 -9.06 -9.65 8.77
C LEU A 33 -9.21 -10.42 10.08
N LYS A 34 -8.17 -11.13 10.55
CA LYS A 34 -8.21 -11.82 11.85
C LYS A 34 -8.44 -10.84 12.99
N LEU A 35 -7.73 -9.71 13.00
CA LEU A 35 -7.92 -8.66 13.99
C LEU A 35 -9.34 -8.07 13.91
N SER A 36 -9.80 -7.73 12.71
CA SER A 36 -11.14 -7.14 12.50
C SER A 36 -12.25 -8.09 12.93
N ILE A 37 -12.15 -9.38 12.64
CA ILE A 37 -13.10 -10.40 13.10
C ILE A 37 -13.12 -10.44 14.63
N GLY A 38 -11.96 -10.59 15.28
CA GLY A 38 -11.89 -10.64 16.75
C GLY A 38 -12.47 -9.38 17.39
N TYR A 39 -12.21 -8.21 16.79
CA TYR A 39 -12.79 -6.95 17.23
C TYR A 39 -14.32 -6.94 17.07
N VAL A 40 -14.86 -7.27 15.90
CA VAL A 40 -16.33 -7.29 15.66
C VAL A 40 -17.04 -8.36 16.49
N GLN A 41 -16.41 -9.52 16.70
CA GLN A 41 -16.90 -10.57 17.61
C GLN A 41 -17.05 -10.04 19.04
N SER A 42 -16.07 -9.27 19.52
CA SER A 42 -16.12 -8.67 20.87
C SER A 42 -17.28 -7.69 21.08
N LEU A 43 -17.92 -7.24 20.00
CA LEU A 43 -19.07 -6.33 20.01
C LEU A 43 -20.42 -7.04 19.86
N ASN A 44 -20.46 -8.38 20.05
CA ASN A 44 -21.68 -9.19 20.03
C ASN A 44 -22.44 -9.20 18.68
N ALA A 45 -21.75 -9.12 17.55
CA ALA A 45 -22.37 -9.37 16.24
C ALA A 45 -22.96 -10.80 16.16
N SER A 46 -24.12 -10.96 15.52
CA SER A 46 -24.80 -12.27 15.41
C SER A 46 -24.25 -13.17 14.30
N GLU A 47 -23.67 -12.57 13.26
CA GLU A 47 -23.01 -13.27 12.16
C GLU A 47 -21.89 -12.37 11.64
N ILE A 48 -20.74 -12.95 11.29
CA ILE A 48 -19.61 -12.23 10.72
C ILE A 48 -19.13 -12.99 9.50
N ARG A 49 -19.06 -12.29 8.37
CA ARG A 49 -18.47 -12.79 7.13
C ARG A 49 -17.45 -11.79 6.61
N THR A 50 -16.59 -12.25 5.73
CA THR A 50 -15.49 -11.48 5.12
C THR A 50 -15.56 -11.51 3.61
N ALA A 51 -15.29 -10.38 2.96
CA ALA A 51 -15.18 -10.29 1.52
C ALA A 51 -13.95 -9.48 1.12
N VAL A 52 -13.24 -9.94 0.08
CA VAL A 52 -12.14 -9.19 -0.53
C VAL A 52 -12.22 -9.17 -2.05
N LEU A 53 -11.55 -8.21 -2.68
CA LEU A 53 -11.41 -8.22 -4.14
C LEU A 53 -10.42 -9.32 -4.57
N GLN A 54 -9.26 -9.41 -3.91
CA GLN A 54 -8.25 -10.43 -4.19
C GLN A 54 -7.81 -11.20 -2.95
N HIS A 55 -7.76 -12.53 -3.03
CA HIS A 55 -7.24 -13.39 -1.97
C HIS A 55 -5.95 -14.08 -2.42
N LYS A 56 -4.83 -13.81 -1.76
CA LYS A 56 -3.55 -14.48 -2.02
C LYS A 56 -3.47 -15.80 -1.25
N THR A 57 -3.07 -16.88 -1.92
CA THR A 57 -3.00 -18.22 -1.31
C THR A 57 -1.90 -18.38 -0.27
N CYS A 58 -0.97 -17.43 -0.18
CA CYS A 58 0.00 -17.37 0.92
C CYS A 58 -0.62 -16.92 2.23
N SER A 59 -1.85 -16.43 2.22
CA SER A 59 -2.54 -16.03 3.43
C SER A 59 -2.82 -17.20 4.36
N SER A 60 -2.65 -16.94 5.65
CA SER A 60 -3.05 -17.85 6.72
C SER A 60 -4.55 -17.76 7.05
N PHE A 61 -5.30 -16.93 6.32
CA PHE A 61 -6.74 -16.74 6.47
C PHE A 61 -7.41 -16.82 5.08
N VAL A 62 -8.54 -17.51 5.00
CA VAL A 62 -9.34 -17.57 3.76
C VAL A 62 -10.64 -16.82 4.00
N PRO A 63 -10.92 -15.73 3.25
CA PRO A 63 -12.16 -14.99 3.40
C PRO A 63 -13.35 -15.78 2.84
N ASP A 64 -14.55 -15.51 3.37
CA ASP A 64 -15.79 -16.16 2.96
C ASP A 64 -16.12 -15.91 1.49
N PHE A 65 -15.73 -14.74 0.99
CA PHE A 65 -15.91 -14.33 -0.39
C PHE A 65 -14.63 -13.67 -0.93
N TYR A 66 -14.28 -13.98 -2.18
CA TYR A 66 -13.24 -13.26 -2.90
C TYR A 66 -13.58 -13.15 -4.38
N GLY A 67 -13.28 -11.99 -4.98
CA GLY A 67 -13.48 -11.79 -6.42
C GLY A 67 -12.49 -12.60 -7.26
N GLN A 68 -11.23 -12.65 -6.84
CA GLN A 68 -10.19 -13.40 -7.54
C GLN A 68 -9.21 -14.07 -6.57
N LYS A 69 -8.85 -15.32 -6.86
CA LYS A 69 -7.80 -16.05 -6.16
C LYS A 69 -6.45 -15.83 -6.84
N ILE A 70 -5.45 -15.42 -6.06
CA ILE A 70 -4.09 -15.13 -6.52
C ILE A 70 -3.16 -16.25 -6.03
N ILE A 71 -2.78 -17.16 -6.94
CA ILE A 71 -1.96 -18.34 -6.63
C ILE A 71 -0.48 -17.98 -6.50
N ARG A 72 0.03 -17.16 -7.43
CA ARG A 72 1.41 -16.65 -7.39
C ARG A 72 1.38 -15.24 -6.85
N TRP A 73 2.15 -15.02 -5.78
CA TRP A 73 2.22 -13.71 -5.14
C TRP A 73 2.67 -12.65 -6.14
N ARG A 74 1.97 -11.52 -6.11
CA ARG A 74 2.29 -10.31 -6.86
C ARG A 74 1.86 -9.10 -6.04
N TRP A 75 2.56 -7.99 -6.22
CA TRP A 75 2.08 -6.71 -5.73
C TRP A 75 0.89 -6.27 -6.58
N ILE A 76 -0.19 -5.83 -5.96
CA ILE A 76 -1.40 -5.37 -6.65
C ILE A 76 -1.48 -3.88 -6.38
N ILE A 77 -1.42 -3.07 -7.44
CA ILE A 77 -1.60 -1.62 -7.33
C ILE A 77 -3.07 -1.32 -7.59
N TYR A 78 -3.76 -0.84 -6.56
CA TYR A 78 -5.13 -0.38 -6.68
C TYR A 78 -5.19 1.07 -7.15
N PRO A 79 -6.25 1.50 -7.84
CA PRO A 79 -6.41 2.89 -8.27
C PRO A 79 -6.30 3.90 -7.11
N TRP A 80 -6.83 3.56 -5.93
CA TRP A 80 -6.74 4.41 -4.73
C TRP A 80 -5.37 4.40 -4.03
N ALA A 81 -4.54 3.39 -4.31
CA ALA A 81 -3.21 3.23 -3.69
C ALA A 81 -2.05 3.60 -4.62
N ARG A 82 -2.32 3.85 -5.92
CA ARG A 82 -1.29 4.10 -6.93
C ARG A 82 -0.29 5.18 -6.53
N TYR A 83 -0.78 6.30 -6.02
CA TYR A 83 0.08 7.40 -5.61
C TYR A 83 1.04 6.98 -4.47
N GLU A 84 0.52 6.31 -3.45
CA GLU A 84 1.32 5.83 -2.31
C GLU A 84 2.36 4.79 -2.76
N ASP A 85 1.96 3.85 -3.61
CA ASP A 85 2.84 2.83 -4.17
C ASP A 85 3.96 3.47 -4.99
N LEU A 86 3.63 4.38 -5.91
CA LEU A 86 4.63 5.08 -6.73
C LEU A 86 5.59 5.91 -5.87
N ALA A 87 5.10 6.63 -4.86
CA ALA A 87 5.95 7.38 -3.93
C ALA A 87 6.91 6.45 -3.17
N GLY A 88 6.40 5.33 -2.65
CA GLY A 88 7.19 4.34 -1.93
C GLY A 88 8.22 3.60 -2.80
N PHE A 89 7.90 3.30 -4.07
CA PHE A 89 8.85 2.71 -5.01
C PHE A 89 9.89 3.73 -5.48
N THR A 90 9.48 4.96 -5.77
CA THR A 90 10.39 6.05 -6.14
C THR A 90 11.42 6.30 -5.06
N LYS A 91 10.99 6.39 -3.79
CA LYS A 91 11.90 6.55 -2.66
C LYS A 91 12.91 5.40 -2.56
N ARG A 92 12.45 4.15 -2.70
CA ARG A 92 13.32 2.96 -2.70
C ARG A 92 14.33 2.97 -3.85
N ILE A 93 13.93 3.41 -5.04
CA ILE A 93 14.86 3.58 -6.17
C ILE A 93 15.93 4.63 -5.84
N LEU A 94 15.54 5.74 -5.19
CA LEU A 94 16.46 6.82 -4.81
C LEU A 94 17.39 6.45 -3.64
N GLU A 95 17.14 5.35 -2.93
CA GLU A 95 18.08 4.81 -1.93
C GLU A 95 19.37 4.29 -2.59
N ASP A 96 19.32 3.93 -3.88
CA ASP A 96 20.49 3.45 -4.64
C ASP A 96 21.41 4.60 -5.11
N GLY A 97 20.94 5.85 -5.10
CA GLY A 97 21.73 7.01 -5.47
C GLY A 97 20.93 8.14 -6.11
N ALA A 98 21.63 9.24 -6.42
CA ALA A 98 21.02 10.43 -7.01
C ALA A 98 20.66 10.22 -8.49
N LEU A 99 19.39 10.38 -8.84
CA LEU A 99 18.86 10.12 -10.19
C LEU A 99 18.08 11.32 -10.74
N ASP A 100 18.14 11.53 -12.05
CA ASP A 100 17.22 12.44 -12.75
C ASP A 100 15.85 11.79 -13.01
N VAL A 101 14.88 12.60 -13.42
CA VAL A 101 13.50 12.17 -13.68
C VAL A 101 13.41 11.07 -14.73
N SER A 102 14.19 11.16 -15.80
CA SER A 102 14.17 10.16 -16.88
C SER A 102 14.65 8.80 -16.38
N ARG A 103 15.68 8.80 -15.54
CA ARG A 103 16.19 7.57 -14.94
C ARG A 103 15.22 7.00 -13.90
N ILE A 104 14.55 7.83 -13.11
CA ILE A 104 13.52 7.36 -12.16
C ILE A 104 12.37 6.66 -12.89
N ILE A 105 11.85 7.24 -13.98
CA ILE A 105 10.80 6.62 -14.80
C ILE A 105 11.28 5.29 -15.37
N TYR A 106 12.51 5.24 -15.88
CA TYR A 106 13.12 4.01 -16.37
C TYR A 106 13.14 2.92 -15.30
N GLU A 107 13.63 3.23 -14.09
CA GLU A 107 13.74 2.26 -12.99
C GLU A 107 12.36 1.78 -12.50
N LEU A 108 11.35 2.64 -12.48
CA LEU A 108 9.97 2.25 -12.15
C LEU A 108 9.41 1.25 -13.17
N LYS A 109 9.71 1.46 -14.46
CA LYS A 109 9.31 0.52 -15.52
C LYS A 109 10.10 -0.79 -15.44
N ASP A 110 11.42 -0.72 -15.27
CA ASP A 110 12.31 -1.89 -15.28
C ASP A 110 12.08 -2.80 -14.05
N ARG A 111 12.03 -2.23 -12.85
CA ARG A 111 11.93 -2.99 -11.60
C ARG A 111 10.51 -3.41 -11.25
N HIS A 112 9.52 -2.60 -11.64
CA HIS A 112 8.14 -2.76 -11.18
C HIS A 112 7.11 -2.87 -12.32
N GLY A 113 7.52 -2.73 -13.58
CA GLY A 113 6.60 -2.76 -14.73
C GLY A 113 5.65 -1.57 -14.79
N LEU A 114 5.98 -0.46 -14.13
CA LEU A 114 5.10 0.70 -14.00
C LEU A 114 5.38 1.73 -15.07
N GLU A 115 4.37 2.01 -15.89
CA GLU A 115 4.39 3.13 -16.82
C GLU A 115 3.86 4.38 -16.10
N VAL A 116 4.69 5.41 -16.07
CA VAL A 116 4.49 6.64 -15.30
C VAL A 116 4.82 7.82 -16.19
N GLY A 117 3.93 8.81 -16.22
CA GLY A 117 4.16 10.04 -16.96
C GLY A 117 5.08 11.00 -16.20
N GLU A 118 5.80 11.86 -16.92
CA GLU A 118 6.71 12.84 -16.32
C GLU A 118 6.02 13.76 -15.30
N LYS A 119 4.79 14.20 -15.62
CA LYS A 119 4.00 15.03 -14.71
C LYS A 119 3.68 14.31 -13.39
N GLU A 120 3.26 13.05 -13.46
CA GLU A 120 2.89 12.24 -12.29
C GLU A 120 4.10 12.03 -11.37
N ILE A 121 5.28 11.74 -11.94
CA ILE A 121 6.49 11.55 -11.13
C ILE A 121 7.01 12.86 -10.54
N LEU A 122 6.89 13.98 -11.26
CA LEU A 122 7.28 15.30 -10.73
C LEU A 122 6.41 15.71 -9.53
N GLU A 123 5.10 15.45 -9.58
CA GLU A 123 4.19 15.68 -8.44
C GLU A 123 4.61 14.85 -7.22
N ILE A 124 4.93 13.56 -7.42
CA ILE A 124 5.42 12.68 -6.36
C ILE A 124 6.73 13.18 -5.75
N LEU A 125 7.68 13.57 -6.59
CA LEU A 125 9.00 14.05 -6.14
C LEU A 125 8.87 15.36 -5.36
N HIS A 126 7.99 16.26 -5.80
CA HIS A 126 7.69 17.48 -5.09
C HIS A 126 7.14 17.19 -3.68
N ASP A 127 6.11 16.34 -3.58
CA ASP A 127 5.48 16.02 -2.30
C ASP A 127 6.42 15.28 -1.34
N LEU A 128 7.28 14.38 -1.86
CA LEU A 128 8.32 13.73 -1.06
C LEU A 128 9.36 14.74 -0.54
N ALA A 129 9.69 15.77 -1.33
CA ALA A 129 10.61 16.82 -0.92
C ALA A 129 9.99 17.78 0.11
N GLU A 130 8.70 18.13 -0.03
CA GLU A 130 7.95 18.89 0.98
C GLU A 130 7.93 18.18 2.33
N ARG A 131 7.78 16.84 2.31
CA ARG A 131 7.88 15.98 3.50
C ARG A 131 9.31 15.80 4.02
N LYS A 132 10.29 16.40 3.36
CA LYS A 132 11.73 16.33 3.68
C LYS A 132 12.30 14.91 3.63
N GLU A 133 11.69 14.02 2.84
CA GLU A 133 12.14 12.63 2.68
C GLU A 133 13.21 12.49 1.61
N ILE A 134 13.16 13.35 0.60
CA ILE A 134 14.15 13.46 -0.47
C ILE A 134 14.56 14.92 -0.64
N GLU A 135 15.61 15.16 -1.40
CA GLU A 135 16.05 16.49 -1.79
C GLU A 135 16.48 16.55 -3.25
N LYS A 136 16.37 17.75 -3.81
CA LYS A 136 16.84 18.07 -5.16
C LYS A 136 18.26 18.64 -5.08
N THR A 137 19.15 18.13 -5.93
CA THR A 137 20.46 18.69 -6.21
C THR A 137 20.58 19.04 -7.69
N GLU A 138 21.34 20.08 -7.99
CA GLU A 138 21.60 20.51 -9.35
C GLU A 138 23.11 20.44 -9.60
N VAL A 139 23.50 19.61 -10.57
CA VAL A 139 24.90 19.39 -10.96
C VAL A 139 24.97 19.48 -12.48
N ASP A 140 25.81 20.36 -13.00
CA ASP A 140 26.00 20.56 -14.45
C ASP A 140 24.69 20.82 -15.24
N ASN A 141 23.79 21.66 -14.70
CA ASN A 141 22.44 21.94 -15.21
C ASN A 141 21.49 20.72 -15.27
N LEU A 142 21.86 19.60 -14.65
CA LEU A 142 21.01 18.42 -14.51
C LEU A 142 20.44 18.34 -13.10
N VAL A 143 19.11 18.31 -13.03
CA VAL A 143 18.37 18.14 -11.78
C VAL A 143 18.36 16.66 -11.40
N LYS A 144 18.88 16.35 -10.22
CA LYS A 144 18.84 15.03 -9.62
C LYS A 144 18.10 15.05 -8.29
N TRP A 145 17.53 13.92 -7.95
CA TRP A 145 16.82 13.66 -6.70
C TRP A 145 17.56 12.57 -5.94
N GLN A 146 17.62 12.69 -4.62
CA GLN A 146 18.23 11.69 -3.76
C GLN A 146 17.51 11.64 -2.40
N VAL A 147 17.61 10.50 -1.72
CA VAL A 147 17.13 10.40 -0.33
C VAL A 147 17.92 11.35 0.55
N ARG A 148 17.21 12.12 1.39
CA ARG A 148 17.85 13.03 2.33
C ARG A 148 18.51 12.22 3.44
N MET A 149 19.83 12.37 3.60
CA MET A 149 20.54 11.79 4.73
C MET A 149 20.09 12.47 6.03
N LYS A 150 19.77 11.68 7.06
CA LYS A 150 19.40 12.17 8.39
C LYS A 150 20.59 12.77 9.11
#